data_AF-A0A9P5LGG1-F1
#
_entry.id   AF-A0A9P5LGG1-F1
#
_cell.length_a   1.000
_cell.length_b   1.000
_cell.length_c   1.000
_cell.angle_alpha   90.00
_cell.angle_beta   90.00
_cell.angle_gamma   90.00
#
_symmetry.space_group_name_H-M   'P 1'
#
loop_
_entity.id
_entity.type
_entity.pdbx_description
1 polymer ?
#
loop_
_entity_poly.entity_id
_entity_poly.type
_entity_poly.pdbx_seq_one_letter_code
_entity_poly.pdbx_strand_id
1 'polypeptide(L)'
;MSSVPATRTPTEAALQSLRGELKGAIFRNINGFFAKYFEGRSWSAVVHNKLQEPKSAKIVGGLSAGVPGIAQFDPLVKWLAEFQTMLFAADQANFRFHSQPLADTGSTPGAVIYLETSDIQSAAGSTRMFGEFHHDSAPVMVDDDDDVLRFCERPRQVFEVQSARCFVHGFLVRGTTLEFWVFDRSGAYSSETLDLAQRPDLLVRTLASYALMSDEEAGFNTFVKRPAPGPDSHVTFHPRDTFHLGPELIATADYIVGPGTTCYVASTSTIGEPDTVVKFCWRDEEELTEVRLLKRAHERNAWGVIQLRGYQDLVSIAYLRQGLHFPQPFVNRTFSCVATTLLGRPIRQFTSITELLEVLRDLIGALQSLYVKARILHRDVAIKNVIITPQHSVDSPKGVLLDFNCSLDLDNVRPIKALVGSDGFMAIGILFGEPHTYRHDLESLFYVFLWIAIANDRVHDEATDILKGISNTSRLWKWCTMDFGAVGRDKVADMSPEGFEGILDEFSSDFVPLRGLAKKLHALIFPVRDGEIFTGTETDQVAVQRVYEGMADAFNRSALAFQS
;
A
#
# COMPACT_ATOMS: atom_id res chain seq x y z
N MET A 1 -24.72 -11.68 -0.03
CA MET A 1 -24.52 -10.32 0.50
C MET A 1 -23.34 -9.76 -0.27
N SER A 2 -23.46 -8.55 -0.85
CA SER A 2 -22.38 -7.94 -1.64
C SER A 2 -21.12 -7.82 -0.77
N SER A 3 -19.95 -8.08 -1.37
CA SER A 3 -18.65 -7.92 -0.72
C SER A 3 -18.19 -6.46 -0.65
N VAL A 4 -18.90 -5.56 -1.36
CA VAL A 4 -18.66 -4.11 -1.36
C VAL A 4 -19.74 -3.45 -0.49
N PRO A 5 -19.37 -2.61 0.50
CA PRO A 5 -20.34 -1.92 1.35
C PRO A 5 -21.32 -1.07 0.52
N ALA A 6 -22.54 -0.86 1.05
CA ALA A 6 -23.56 -0.05 0.40
C ALA A 6 -22.99 1.33 0.00
N THR A 7 -23.32 1.78 -1.22
CA THR A 7 -22.83 3.04 -1.79
C THR A 7 -23.02 4.19 -0.82
N ARG A 8 -21.91 4.74 -0.33
CA ARG A 8 -21.88 6.04 0.36
C ARG A 8 -21.49 7.10 -0.66
N THR A 9 -22.16 8.24 -0.64
CA THR A 9 -21.72 9.42 -1.37
C THR A 9 -20.29 9.76 -0.90
N PRO A 10 -19.30 9.86 -1.80
CA PRO A 10 -17.94 10.20 -1.41
C PRO A 10 -17.92 11.59 -0.78
N THR A 11 -17.13 11.75 0.28
CA THR A 11 -16.92 13.08 0.90
C THR A 11 -16.08 13.94 -0.03
N GLU A 12 -16.18 15.27 0.10
CA GLU A 12 -15.33 16.19 -0.68
C GLU A 12 -13.84 15.92 -0.46
N ALA A 13 -13.46 15.53 0.76
CA ALA A 13 -12.09 15.13 1.09
C ALA A 13 -11.65 13.86 0.33
N ALA A 14 -12.55 12.87 0.17
CA ALA A 14 -12.27 11.67 -0.60
C ALA A 14 -12.07 11.99 -2.09
N LEU A 15 -12.95 12.82 -2.66
CA LEU A 15 -12.81 13.26 -4.06
C LEU A 15 -11.51 14.04 -4.30
N GLN A 16 -11.11 14.89 -3.35
CA GLN A 16 -9.86 15.63 -3.43
C GLN A 16 -8.63 14.70 -3.34
N SER A 17 -8.67 13.65 -2.50
CA SER A 17 -7.63 12.61 -2.46
C SER A 17 -7.51 11.91 -3.81
N LEU A 18 -8.64 11.45 -4.34
CA LEU A 18 -8.73 10.71 -5.59
C LEU A 18 -8.23 11.54 -6.78
N ARG A 19 -8.54 12.83 -6.80
CA ARG A 19 -8.03 13.79 -7.79
C ARG A 19 -6.51 13.90 -7.74
N GLY A 20 -5.91 13.82 -6.54
CA GLY A 20 -4.47 13.76 -6.35
C GLY A 20 -3.86 12.46 -6.86
N GLU A 21 -4.46 11.33 -6.51
CA GLU A 21 -4.02 9.98 -6.89
C GLU A 21 -4.02 9.77 -8.41
N LEU A 22 -5.08 10.22 -9.09
CA LEU A 22 -5.29 10.00 -10.53
C LEU A 22 -4.74 11.12 -11.42
N LYS A 23 -4.09 12.14 -10.85
CA LYS A 23 -3.61 13.30 -11.59
C LYS A 23 -2.66 12.89 -12.72
N GLY A 24 -3.07 13.14 -13.97
CA GLY A 24 -2.29 12.77 -15.16
C GLY A 24 -2.26 11.27 -15.47
N ALA A 25 -3.05 10.46 -14.76
CA ALA A 25 -3.10 9.00 -14.88
C ALA A 25 -4.44 8.48 -15.44
N ILE A 26 -5.29 9.35 -15.99
CA ILE A 26 -6.54 8.99 -16.67
C ILE A 26 -6.35 9.13 -18.18
N PHE A 27 -6.62 8.07 -18.94
CA PHE A 27 -6.45 8.06 -20.39
C PHE A 27 -7.72 7.56 -21.09
N ARG A 28 -8.41 8.44 -21.83
CA ARG A 28 -9.62 8.04 -22.55
C ARG A 28 -9.34 7.66 -24.00
N ASN A 29 -10.26 6.90 -24.60
CA ASN A 29 -10.20 6.55 -26.02
C ASN A 29 -8.90 5.85 -26.44
N ILE A 30 -8.53 4.80 -25.70
CA ILE A 30 -7.33 4.03 -25.97
C ILE A 30 -7.55 3.11 -27.17
N ASN A 31 -6.78 3.34 -28.23
CA ASN A 31 -6.79 2.47 -29.40
C ASN A 31 -6.25 1.08 -29.04
N GLY A 32 -6.91 0.03 -29.55
CA GLY A 32 -6.59 -1.36 -29.27
C GLY A 32 -7.37 -1.98 -28.10
N PHE A 33 -8.24 -1.21 -27.42
CA PHE A 33 -8.98 -1.68 -26.23
C PHE A 33 -9.78 -2.97 -26.48
N PHE A 34 -10.65 -2.98 -27.51
CA PHE A 34 -11.46 -4.18 -27.82
C PHE A 34 -10.62 -5.35 -28.30
N ALA A 35 -9.61 -5.08 -29.14
CA ALA A 35 -8.66 -6.10 -29.59
C ALA A 35 -7.94 -6.75 -28.40
N LYS A 36 -7.52 -5.94 -27.42
CA LYS A 36 -6.87 -6.42 -26.20
C LYS A 36 -7.82 -7.25 -25.36
N TYR A 37 -9.00 -6.76 -24.99
CA TYR A 37 -9.80 -7.40 -23.94
C TYR A 37 -10.90 -8.34 -24.45
N PHE A 38 -11.38 -8.19 -25.69
CA PHE A 38 -12.61 -8.83 -26.15
C PHE A 38 -12.53 -9.63 -27.45
N GLU A 39 -11.38 -9.65 -28.11
CA GLU A 39 -11.18 -10.32 -29.39
C GLU A 39 -10.08 -11.38 -29.32
N GLY A 40 -10.19 -12.42 -30.16
CA GLY A 40 -9.21 -13.49 -30.23
C GLY A 40 -9.04 -14.31 -28.95
N ARG A 41 -10.03 -14.29 -28.04
CA ARG A 41 -9.98 -15.01 -26.75
C ARG A 41 -10.55 -16.42 -26.88
N SER A 42 -10.11 -17.32 -26.00
CA SER A 42 -10.55 -18.72 -25.99
C SER A 42 -12.08 -18.86 -25.81
N TRP A 43 -12.69 -17.92 -25.08
CA TRP A 43 -14.13 -17.86 -24.84
C TRP A 43 -14.92 -17.12 -25.94
N SER A 44 -14.27 -16.47 -26.92
CA SER A 44 -14.97 -15.62 -27.89
C SER A 44 -16.02 -16.38 -28.72
N ALA A 45 -15.73 -17.62 -29.13
CA ALA A 45 -16.68 -18.45 -29.87
C ALA A 45 -17.90 -18.84 -29.02
N VAL A 46 -17.71 -19.08 -27.73
CA VAL A 46 -18.79 -19.42 -26.79
C VAL A 46 -19.75 -18.23 -26.65
N VAL A 47 -19.23 -17.02 -26.45
CA VAL A 47 -20.04 -15.80 -26.40
C VAL A 47 -20.78 -15.57 -27.71
N HIS A 48 -20.10 -15.73 -28.85
CA HIS A 48 -20.72 -15.55 -30.16
C HIS A 48 -21.91 -16.51 -30.35
N ASN A 49 -21.72 -17.80 -30.10
CA ASN A 49 -22.77 -18.81 -30.23
C ASN A 49 -23.94 -18.53 -29.29
N LYS A 50 -23.66 -18.12 -28.04
CA LYS A 50 -24.69 -17.72 -27.08
C LYS A 50 -25.55 -16.55 -27.58
N LEU A 51 -24.94 -15.56 -28.22
CA LEU A 51 -25.66 -14.40 -28.75
C LEU A 51 -26.54 -14.74 -29.98
N GLN A 52 -26.28 -15.85 -30.66
CA GLN A 52 -27.12 -16.34 -31.76
C GLN A 52 -28.36 -17.13 -31.27
N GLU A 53 -28.45 -17.46 -29.97
CA GLU A 53 -29.61 -18.16 -29.43
C GLU A 53 -30.86 -17.26 -29.45
N PRO A 54 -32.06 -17.80 -29.76
CA PRO A 54 -33.29 -17.00 -29.83
C PRO A 54 -33.61 -16.20 -28.54
N LYS A 55 -33.23 -16.74 -27.38
CA LYS A 55 -33.41 -16.07 -26.08
C LYS A 55 -32.59 -14.79 -25.98
N SER A 56 -31.43 -14.72 -26.62
CA SER A 56 -30.52 -13.57 -26.60
C SER A 56 -31.09 -12.39 -27.37
N ALA A 57 -31.86 -12.63 -28.44
CA ALA A 57 -32.52 -11.58 -29.21
C ALA A 57 -33.49 -10.73 -28.34
N LYS A 58 -34.20 -11.37 -27.39
CA LYS A 58 -35.07 -10.66 -26.44
C LYS A 58 -34.26 -9.76 -25.49
N ILE A 59 -33.13 -10.27 -24.97
CA ILE A 59 -32.26 -9.51 -24.05
C ILE A 59 -31.67 -8.29 -24.74
N VAL A 60 -31.13 -8.47 -25.95
CA VAL A 60 -30.57 -7.39 -26.78
C VAL A 60 -31.66 -6.38 -27.15
N GLY A 61 -32.82 -6.86 -27.61
CA GLY A 61 -33.96 -6.00 -27.97
C GLY A 61 -34.50 -5.17 -26.80
N GLY A 62 -34.41 -5.69 -25.57
CA GLY A 62 -34.73 -4.95 -24.34
C GLY A 62 -33.88 -3.69 -24.16
N LEU A 63 -32.58 -3.77 -24.50
CA LEU A 63 -31.69 -2.61 -24.53
C LEU A 63 -32.05 -1.67 -25.68
N SER A 64 -32.16 -2.18 -26.92
CA SER A 64 -32.46 -1.34 -28.10
C SER A 64 -33.72 -0.49 -27.97
N ALA A 65 -34.80 -1.06 -27.41
CA ALA A 65 -36.10 -0.42 -27.34
C ALA A 65 -36.28 0.50 -26.12
N GLY A 66 -35.37 0.44 -25.14
CA GLY A 66 -35.64 0.95 -23.80
C GLY A 66 -34.43 1.35 -22.98
N VAL A 67 -33.29 1.71 -23.58
CA VAL A 67 -32.10 2.20 -22.84
C VAL A 67 -32.47 3.22 -21.74
N PRO A 68 -33.29 4.26 -22.00
CA PRO A 68 -33.69 5.20 -20.93
C PRO A 68 -34.52 4.55 -19.82
N GLY A 69 -35.29 3.50 -20.14
CA GLY A 69 -36.08 2.73 -19.17
C GLY A 69 -35.25 1.73 -18.37
N ILE A 70 -34.26 1.07 -19.00
CA ILE A 70 -33.32 0.17 -18.33
C ILE A 70 -32.33 0.95 -17.44
N ALA A 71 -32.14 2.26 -17.68
CA ALA A 71 -31.41 3.12 -16.74
C ALA A 71 -32.13 3.28 -15.38
N GLN A 72 -33.41 2.91 -15.26
CA GLN A 72 -34.13 2.86 -13.99
C GLN A 72 -33.84 1.55 -13.24
N PHE A 73 -33.84 1.61 -11.91
CA PHE A 73 -33.42 0.49 -11.05
C PHE A 73 -34.25 -0.79 -11.23
N ASP A 74 -35.58 -0.72 -11.15
CA ASP A 74 -36.43 -1.92 -11.22
C ASP A 74 -36.39 -2.60 -12.60
N PRO A 75 -36.48 -1.87 -13.73
CA PRO A 75 -36.27 -2.45 -15.05
C PRO A 75 -34.89 -3.07 -15.24
N LEU A 76 -33.83 -2.46 -14.68
CA LEU A 76 -32.47 -2.99 -14.74
C LEU A 76 -32.36 -4.34 -14.01
N VAL A 77 -32.90 -4.41 -12.79
CA VAL A 77 -32.91 -5.64 -11.98
C VAL A 77 -33.58 -6.78 -12.75
N LYS A 78 -34.73 -6.50 -13.37
CA LYS A 78 -35.46 -7.48 -14.18
C LYS A 78 -34.65 -7.90 -15.41
N TRP A 79 -34.06 -6.95 -16.14
CA TRP A 79 -33.25 -7.24 -17.31
C TRP A 79 -32.02 -8.09 -16.96
N LEU A 80 -31.32 -7.77 -15.86
CA LEU A 80 -30.18 -8.54 -15.37
C LEU A 80 -30.57 -9.97 -14.96
N ALA A 81 -31.72 -10.17 -14.33
CA ALA A 81 -32.19 -11.51 -13.99
C ALA A 81 -32.46 -12.35 -15.25
N GLU A 82 -33.04 -11.75 -16.29
CA GLU A 82 -33.25 -12.43 -17.58
C GLU A 82 -31.90 -12.72 -18.28
N PHE A 83 -30.96 -11.77 -18.28
CA PHE A 83 -29.61 -11.94 -18.82
C PHE A 83 -28.84 -13.05 -18.10
N GLN A 84 -28.87 -13.08 -16.77
CA GLN A 84 -28.21 -14.12 -15.98
C GLN A 84 -28.77 -15.52 -16.29
N THR A 85 -30.09 -15.64 -16.47
CA THR A 85 -30.75 -16.90 -16.85
C THR A 85 -30.43 -17.33 -18.29
N MET A 86 -30.16 -16.37 -19.18
CA MET A 86 -29.70 -16.66 -20.54
C MET A 86 -28.26 -17.20 -20.54
N LEU A 87 -27.40 -16.63 -19.69
CA LEU A 87 -25.98 -16.94 -19.68
C LEU A 87 -25.64 -18.22 -18.90
N PHE A 88 -26.27 -18.43 -17.74
CA PHE A 88 -26.00 -19.57 -16.86
C PHE A 88 -27.23 -20.45 -16.67
N ALA A 89 -27.04 -21.77 -16.60
CA ALA A 89 -28.07 -22.69 -16.11
C ALA A 89 -28.26 -22.51 -14.58
N ALA A 90 -29.46 -22.81 -14.07
CA ALA A 90 -29.85 -22.56 -12.69
C ALA A 90 -28.97 -23.28 -11.63
N ASP A 91 -28.20 -24.28 -12.04
CA ASP A 91 -27.34 -25.16 -11.25
C ASP A 91 -25.83 -24.97 -11.50
N GLN A 92 -25.43 -24.06 -12.39
CA GLN A 92 -24.03 -23.93 -12.86
C GLN A 92 -23.30 -22.63 -12.47
N ALA A 93 -23.95 -21.69 -11.79
CA ALA A 93 -23.42 -20.35 -11.67
C ALA A 93 -22.49 -20.17 -10.46
N ASN A 94 -21.18 -20.40 -10.65
CA ASN A 94 -20.13 -19.89 -9.75
C ASN A 94 -20.04 -18.35 -9.75
N PHE A 95 -20.82 -17.67 -10.61
CA PHE A 95 -20.83 -16.23 -10.80
C PHE A 95 -22.25 -15.67 -10.78
N ARG A 96 -22.44 -14.50 -10.19
CA ARG A 96 -23.75 -13.85 -10.05
C ARG A 96 -23.67 -12.38 -10.38
N PHE A 97 -24.59 -11.93 -11.23
CA PHE A 97 -24.83 -10.51 -11.41
C PHE A 97 -25.73 -10.01 -10.29
N HIS A 98 -25.40 -8.86 -9.73
CA HIS A 98 -26.25 -8.17 -8.78
C HIS A 98 -26.23 -6.66 -9.06
N SER A 99 -27.27 -5.97 -8.63
CA SER A 99 -27.37 -4.52 -8.78
C SER A 99 -27.81 -3.85 -7.49
N GLN A 100 -27.36 -2.61 -7.30
CA GLN A 100 -27.76 -1.75 -6.19
C GLN A 100 -28.08 -0.33 -6.67
N PRO A 101 -29.03 0.38 -6.04
CA PRO A 101 -29.28 1.78 -6.36
C PRO A 101 -28.03 2.61 -6.04
N LEU A 102 -27.76 3.63 -6.86
CA LEU A 102 -26.74 4.62 -6.54
C LEU A 102 -27.31 5.59 -5.48
N ALA A 103 -26.64 5.73 -4.34
CA ALA A 103 -27.08 6.64 -3.28
C ALA A 103 -27.20 8.09 -3.78
N ASP A 104 -28.23 8.78 -3.29
CA ASP A 104 -28.68 10.09 -3.76
C ASP A 104 -27.58 11.16 -3.60
N THR A 105 -26.84 11.46 -4.67
CA THR A 105 -25.79 12.51 -4.67
C THR A 105 -26.34 13.88 -5.06
N GLY A 106 -27.66 14.10 -5.04
CA GLY A 106 -28.30 15.34 -5.49
C GLY A 106 -28.32 15.52 -7.01
N SER A 107 -27.95 14.49 -7.78
CA SER A 107 -27.93 14.45 -9.24
C SER A 107 -28.39 13.07 -9.70
N THR A 108 -29.51 13.04 -10.42
CA THR A 108 -30.13 11.95 -11.23
C THR A 108 -30.05 10.48 -10.73
N PRO A 109 -31.16 9.73 -10.73
CA PRO A 109 -31.17 8.33 -10.30
C PRO A 109 -30.15 7.47 -11.06
N GLY A 110 -29.53 6.50 -10.39
CA GLY A 110 -28.57 5.61 -11.03
C GLY A 110 -28.55 4.23 -10.39
N ALA A 111 -27.84 3.31 -11.03
CA ALA A 111 -27.67 1.95 -10.55
C ALA A 111 -26.25 1.44 -10.81
N VAL A 112 -25.75 0.62 -9.89
CA VAL A 112 -24.47 -0.06 -10.02
C VAL A 112 -24.72 -1.53 -10.25
N ILE A 113 -23.99 -2.13 -11.18
CA ILE A 113 -23.99 -3.55 -11.49
C ILE A 113 -22.64 -4.12 -11.08
N TYR A 114 -22.66 -5.30 -10.50
CA TYR A 114 -21.47 -6.07 -10.22
C TYR A 114 -21.66 -7.48 -10.77
N LEU A 115 -20.55 -8.10 -11.12
CA LEU A 115 -20.45 -9.53 -11.32
C LEU A 115 -19.47 -10.07 -10.29
N GLU A 116 -19.98 -10.94 -9.43
CA GLU A 116 -19.27 -11.51 -8.30
C GLU A 116 -19.18 -13.03 -8.43
N THR A 117 -18.15 -13.64 -7.84
CA THR A 117 -18.12 -15.10 -7.63
C THR A 117 -18.99 -15.50 -6.42
N SER A 118 -19.67 -16.65 -6.49
CA SER A 118 -20.62 -17.13 -5.48
C SER A 118 -19.98 -17.86 -4.29
N ASP A 119 -18.64 -17.84 -4.18
CA ASP A 119 -17.94 -18.44 -3.05
C ASP A 119 -18.05 -17.50 -1.83
N ILE A 120 -19.15 -17.64 -1.09
CA ILE A 120 -19.58 -16.79 0.03
C ILE A 120 -18.69 -16.97 1.29
N GLN A 121 -17.61 -17.75 1.23
CA GLN A 121 -16.78 -18.05 2.41
C GLN A 121 -15.56 -17.14 2.63
N SER A 122 -15.25 -16.16 1.76
CA SER A 122 -14.19 -15.17 2.05
C SER A 122 -14.74 -13.75 2.21
N ALA A 123 -14.49 -13.15 3.38
CA ALA A 123 -14.80 -11.76 3.70
C ALA A 123 -13.94 -10.72 2.93
N ALA A 124 -13.29 -11.12 1.82
CA ALA A 124 -12.47 -10.24 1.00
C ALA A 124 -12.77 -10.44 -0.51
N GLY A 125 -13.85 -9.81 -0.97
CA GLY A 125 -14.06 -9.34 -2.35
C GLY A 125 -14.16 -10.41 -3.44
N SER A 126 -15.34 -10.58 -4.04
CA SER A 126 -15.55 -11.49 -5.18
C SER A 126 -15.79 -10.75 -6.51
N THR A 127 -15.71 -9.42 -6.51
CA THR A 127 -15.96 -8.56 -7.67
C THR A 127 -14.98 -8.87 -8.80
N ARG A 128 -15.54 -9.24 -9.95
CA ARG A 128 -14.80 -9.41 -11.20
C ARG A 128 -14.78 -8.11 -12.01
N MET A 129 -15.92 -7.43 -12.03
CA MET A 129 -16.15 -6.15 -12.70
C MET A 129 -17.34 -5.47 -12.07
N PHE A 130 -17.41 -4.17 -12.31
CA PHE A 130 -18.56 -3.35 -11.97
C PHE A 130 -19.00 -2.52 -13.19
N GLY A 131 -20.16 -1.92 -13.11
CA GLY A 131 -20.56 -0.88 -14.04
C GLY A 131 -21.63 0.02 -13.48
N GLU A 132 -21.78 1.20 -14.06
CA GLU A 132 -22.70 2.22 -13.59
C GLU A 132 -23.63 2.71 -14.68
N PHE A 133 -24.89 2.87 -14.33
CA PHE A 133 -25.91 3.53 -15.12
C PHE A 133 -26.30 4.83 -14.44
N HIS A 134 -26.10 5.95 -15.12
CA HIS A 134 -26.55 7.27 -14.69
C HIS A 134 -27.69 7.73 -15.59
N HIS A 135 -28.86 7.97 -14.98
CA HIS A 135 -30.06 8.48 -15.66
C HIS A 135 -29.90 9.96 -16.03
N ASP A 136 -30.61 10.43 -17.06
CA ASP A 136 -30.79 11.85 -17.43
C ASP A 136 -29.53 12.76 -17.46
N SER A 137 -28.35 12.16 -17.47
CA SER A 137 -27.08 12.86 -17.59
C SER A 137 -26.83 13.22 -19.06
N ALA A 138 -26.38 14.44 -19.31
CA ALA A 138 -25.90 14.82 -20.64
C ALA A 138 -24.78 13.86 -21.09
N PRO A 139 -24.59 13.64 -22.40
CA PRO A 139 -23.44 12.90 -22.92
C PRO A 139 -22.16 13.52 -22.34
N VAL A 140 -21.19 12.67 -22.01
CA VAL A 140 -19.90 13.07 -21.43
C VAL A 140 -19.27 14.16 -22.30
N MET A 141 -19.16 15.37 -21.75
CA MET A 141 -18.32 16.41 -22.34
C MET A 141 -16.87 16.13 -21.94
N VAL A 142 -15.92 16.52 -22.79
CA VAL A 142 -14.47 16.23 -22.62
C VAL A 142 -13.90 16.73 -21.28
N ASP A 143 -14.59 17.67 -20.61
CA ASP A 143 -14.19 18.31 -19.35
C ASP A 143 -14.94 17.82 -18.09
N ASP A 144 -15.73 16.73 -18.17
CA ASP A 144 -16.49 16.22 -17.01
C ASP A 144 -15.64 15.29 -16.12
N ASP A 145 -14.63 15.88 -15.48
CA ASP A 145 -13.66 15.18 -14.63
C ASP A 145 -14.26 14.73 -13.29
N ASP A 146 -15.22 15.46 -12.73
CA ASP A 146 -15.78 15.16 -11.40
C ASP A 146 -16.66 13.90 -11.39
N ASP A 147 -17.41 13.64 -12.46
CA ASP A 147 -18.24 12.42 -12.58
C ASP A 147 -17.37 11.18 -12.81
N VAL A 148 -16.29 11.28 -13.57
CA VAL A 148 -15.33 10.18 -13.72
C VAL A 148 -14.54 9.96 -12.43
N LEU A 149 -14.22 11.01 -11.67
CA LEU A 149 -13.67 10.84 -10.34
C LEU A 149 -14.64 10.09 -9.43
N ARG A 150 -15.94 10.42 -9.43
CA ARG A 150 -16.96 9.64 -8.68
C ARG A 150 -17.06 8.19 -9.15
N PHE A 151 -16.93 7.92 -10.45
CA PHE A 151 -16.84 6.56 -10.99
C PHE A 151 -15.62 5.80 -10.43
N CYS A 152 -14.49 6.49 -10.28
CA CYS A 152 -13.22 5.95 -9.76
C CYS A 152 -13.25 5.59 -8.26
N GLU A 153 -14.25 5.99 -7.48
CA GLU A 153 -14.40 5.54 -6.09
C GLU A 153 -14.60 4.02 -5.96
N ARG A 154 -15.25 3.39 -6.95
CA ARG A 154 -15.50 1.95 -6.94
C ARG A 154 -14.26 1.10 -7.12
N PRO A 155 -13.38 1.36 -8.11
CA PRO A 155 -12.14 0.61 -8.19
C PRO A 155 -11.28 0.80 -6.94
N ARG A 156 -11.33 1.97 -6.26
CA ARG A 156 -10.69 2.15 -4.95
C ARG A 156 -11.22 1.16 -3.90
N GLN A 157 -12.55 1.06 -3.75
CA GLN A 157 -13.18 0.07 -2.85
C GLN A 157 -12.84 -1.38 -3.23
N VAL A 158 -12.79 -1.69 -4.53
CA VAL A 158 -12.38 -3.03 -4.99
C VAL A 158 -10.93 -3.29 -4.61
N PHE A 159 -10.02 -2.32 -4.77
CA PHE A 159 -8.63 -2.45 -4.34
C PHE A 159 -8.47 -2.47 -2.83
N GLU A 160 -9.32 -1.83 -2.03
CA GLU A 160 -9.26 -1.96 -0.56
C GLU A 160 -9.55 -3.39 -0.11
N VAL A 161 -10.56 -4.02 -0.71
CA VAL A 161 -11.00 -5.38 -0.35
C VAL A 161 -10.16 -6.47 -1.05
N GLN A 162 -9.70 -6.21 -2.27
CA GLN A 162 -8.85 -7.08 -3.09
C GLN A 162 -7.50 -6.40 -3.34
N SER A 163 -6.75 -6.12 -2.28
CA SER A 163 -5.55 -5.27 -2.32
C SER A 163 -4.42 -5.75 -3.23
N ALA A 164 -4.26 -7.07 -3.36
CA ALA A 164 -3.32 -7.66 -4.30
C ALA A 164 -3.85 -7.77 -5.75
N ARG A 165 -5.02 -7.21 -6.10
CA ARG A 165 -5.61 -7.22 -7.45
C ARG A 165 -4.69 -6.50 -8.45
N CYS A 166 -4.53 -7.07 -9.64
CA CYS A 166 -3.67 -6.47 -10.66
C CYS A 166 -4.35 -5.32 -11.40
N PHE A 167 -5.60 -5.55 -11.82
CA PHE A 167 -6.46 -4.55 -12.42
C PHE A 167 -7.93 -4.96 -12.28
N VAL A 168 -8.86 -4.01 -12.45
CA VAL A 168 -10.31 -4.27 -12.44
C VAL A 168 -10.97 -3.65 -13.67
N HIS A 169 -11.92 -4.39 -14.24
CA HIS A 169 -12.75 -3.92 -15.35
C HIS A 169 -13.96 -3.13 -14.83
N GLY A 170 -14.31 -2.08 -15.56
CA GLY A 170 -15.47 -1.24 -15.32
C GLY A 170 -16.22 -0.93 -16.62
N PHE A 171 -17.44 -0.44 -16.52
CA PHE A 171 -18.08 0.27 -17.62
C PHE A 171 -19.02 1.35 -17.10
N LEU A 172 -19.22 2.39 -17.89
CA LEU A 172 -20.03 3.55 -17.55
C LEU A 172 -21.06 3.78 -18.65
N VAL A 173 -22.34 3.87 -18.28
CA VAL A 173 -23.44 4.22 -19.16
C VAL A 173 -24.05 5.54 -18.70
N ARG A 174 -24.01 6.56 -19.57
CA ARG A 174 -24.61 7.89 -19.35
C ARG A 174 -25.53 8.23 -20.51
N GLY A 175 -26.82 8.32 -20.26
CA GLY A 175 -27.82 8.38 -21.33
C GLY A 175 -27.71 7.14 -22.23
N THR A 176 -27.31 7.32 -23.49
CA THR A 176 -26.98 6.19 -24.39
C THR A 176 -25.48 5.99 -24.61
N THR A 177 -24.63 6.84 -24.03
CA THR A 177 -23.17 6.73 -24.16
C THR A 177 -22.65 5.63 -23.26
N LEU A 178 -21.89 4.69 -23.83
CA LEU A 178 -21.22 3.58 -23.16
C LEU A 178 -19.70 3.73 -23.31
N GLU A 179 -18.99 3.63 -22.20
CA GLU A 179 -17.53 3.51 -22.15
C GLU A 179 -17.13 2.30 -21.32
N PHE A 180 -16.16 1.52 -21.79
CA PHE A 180 -15.53 0.47 -20.99
C PHE A 180 -14.23 0.99 -20.39
N TRP A 181 -13.92 0.56 -19.19
CA TRP A 181 -12.80 1.06 -18.40
C TRP A 181 -11.97 -0.08 -17.82
N VAL A 182 -10.68 0.17 -17.66
CA VAL A 182 -9.78 -0.66 -16.86
C VAL A 182 -9.01 0.22 -15.90
N PHE A 183 -8.89 -0.24 -14.66
CA PHE A 183 -8.19 0.44 -13.58
C PHE A 183 -7.04 -0.46 -13.10
N ASP A 184 -5.82 0.07 -13.11
CA ASP A 184 -4.64 -0.58 -12.56
C ASP A 184 -3.88 0.37 -11.64
N ARG A 185 -2.77 -0.09 -11.06
CA ARG A 185 -1.97 0.71 -10.12
C ARG A 185 -1.17 1.85 -10.78
N SER A 186 -1.31 2.05 -12.09
CA SER A 186 -0.79 3.18 -12.86
C SER A 186 -1.89 4.04 -13.47
N GLY A 187 -3.15 3.85 -13.06
CA GLY A 187 -4.26 4.74 -13.37
C GLY A 187 -5.44 4.06 -14.07
N ALA A 188 -6.26 4.89 -14.71
CA ALA A 188 -7.50 4.48 -15.35
C ALA A 188 -7.43 4.71 -16.85
N TYR A 189 -8.00 3.81 -17.65
CA TYR A 189 -8.13 4.05 -19.08
C TYR A 189 -9.39 3.46 -19.70
N SER A 190 -9.91 4.14 -20.72
CA SER A 190 -11.18 3.79 -21.35
C SER A 190 -11.07 3.41 -22.82
N SER A 191 -12.09 2.70 -23.29
CA SER A 191 -12.37 2.49 -24.71
C SER A 191 -12.76 3.81 -25.41
N GLU A 192 -13.01 3.74 -26.71
CA GLU A 192 -13.81 4.77 -27.38
C GLU A 192 -15.22 4.84 -26.79
N THR A 193 -15.89 5.99 -26.95
CA THR A 193 -17.30 6.17 -26.59
C THR A 193 -18.19 5.49 -27.63
N LEU A 194 -19.23 4.82 -27.15
CA LEU A 194 -20.13 4.03 -27.97
C LEU A 194 -21.58 4.44 -27.73
N ASP A 195 -22.41 4.41 -28.77
CA ASP A 195 -23.84 4.62 -28.62
C ASP A 195 -24.55 3.27 -28.40
N LEU A 196 -24.97 3.02 -27.17
CA LEU A 196 -25.68 1.81 -26.74
C LEU A 196 -27.01 1.64 -27.48
N ALA A 197 -27.65 2.72 -27.95
CA ALA A 197 -28.87 2.61 -28.75
C ALA A 197 -28.59 2.02 -30.14
N GLN A 198 -27.41 2.31 -30.71
CA GLN A 198 -26.97 1.76 -32.00
C GLN A 198 -26.30 0.40 -31.86
N ARG A 199 -25.60 0.15 -30.75
CA ARG A 199 -24.82 -1.07 -30.48
C ARG A 199 -25.20 -1.77 -29.17
N PRO A 200 -26.49 -2.11 -28.96
CA PRO A 200 -26.96 -2.77 -27.73
C PRO A 200 -26.40 -4.19 -27.56
N ASP A 201 -26.04 -4.83 -28.68
CA ASP A 201 -25.36 -6.12 -28.72
C ASP A 201 -24.03 -6.10 -27.96
N LEU A 202 -23.33 -4.96 -27.98
CA LEU A 202 -21.98 -4.86 -27.46
C LEU A 202 -21.95 -4.98 -25.93
N LEU A 203 -22.88 -4.33 -25.23
CA LEU A 203 -22.98 -4.46 -23.77
C LEU A 203 -23.29 -5.89 -23.35
N VAL A 204 -24.23 -6.56 -24.03
CA VAL A 204 -24.56 -7.97 -23.76
C VAL A 204 -23.35 -8.87 -24.01
N ARG A 205 -22.65 -8.65 -25.13
CA ARG A 205 -21.43 -9.37 -25.48
C ARG A 205 -20.34 -9.19 -24.43
N THR A 206 -20.09 -7.97 -23.96
CA THR A 206 -19.05 -7.70 -22.97
C THR A 206 -19.40 -8.25 -21.59
N LEU A 207 -20.67 -8.15 -21.14
CA LEU A 207 -21.09 -8.76 -19.88
C LEU A 207 -20.95 -10.29 -19.93
N ALA A 208 -21.28 -10.92 -21.06
CA ALA A 208 -21.09 -12.35 -21.25
C ALA A 208 -19.60 -12.73 -21.31
N SER A 209 -18.77 -11.87 -21.90
CA SER A 209 -17.31 -12.03 -21.96
C SER A 209 -16.69 -12.01 -20.57
N TYR A 210 -17.05 -11.01 -19.77
CA TYR A 210 -16.62 -10.82 -18.38
C TYR A 210 -16.91 -12.03 -17.48
N ALA A 211 -18.05 -12.69 -17.69
CA ALA A 211 -18.41 -13.92 -17.00
C ALA A 211 -17.53 -15.13 -17.36
N LEU A 212 -16.97 -15.15 -18.59
CA LEU A 212 -16.20 -16.27 -19.12
C LEU A 212 -14.68 -16.04 -19.12
N MET A 213 -14.24 -14.81 -18.85
CA MET A 213 -12.82 -14.50 -18.65
C MET A 213 -12.21 -15.38 -17.56
N SER A 214 -10.95 -15.80 -17.74
CA SER A 214 -10.20 -16.41 -16.64
C SER A 214 -10.00 -15.42 -15.49
N ASP A 215 -9.57 -15.89 -14.32
CA ASP A 215 -9.26 -14.99 -13.20
C ASP A 215 -8.14 -14.00 -13.55
N GLU A 216 -7.14 -14.44 -14.33
CA GLU A 216 -6.08 -13.58 -14.84
C GLU A 216 -6.62 -12.52 -15.82
N GLU A 217 -7.51 -12.90 -16.75
CA GLU A 217 -8.13 -11.97 -17.71
C GLU A 217 -9.07 -10.97 -17.03
N ALA A 218 -9.70 -11.37 -15.92
CA ALA A 218 -10.45 -10.46 -15.06
C ALA A 218 -9.54 -9.54 -14.25
N GLY A 219 -8.26 -9.90 -14.06
CA GLY A 219 -7.25 -9.10 -13.37
C GLY A 219 -6.95 -9.52 -11.93
N PHE A 220 -7.39 -10.70 -11.51
CA PHE A 220 -7.00 -11.28 -10.23
C PHE A 220 -5.52 -11.66 -10.20
N ASN A 221 -4.94 -11.59 -9.01
CA ASN A 221 -3.60 -12.12 -8.75
C ASN A 221 -3.66 -13.64 -8.62
N THR A 222 -3.23 -14.33 -9.67
CA THR A 222 -3.21 -15.80 -9.72
C THR A 222 -1.98 -16.43 -9.06
N PHE A 223 -1.06 -15.62 -8.52
CA PHE A 223 0.07 -16.12 -7.72
C PHE A 223 -0.40 -16.66 -6.36
N VAL A 224 -1.43 -16.03 -5.78
CA VAL A 224 -2.12 -16.55 -4.60
C VAL A 224 -3.01 -17.72 -5.03
N LYS A 225 -2.71 -18.92 -4.53
CA LYS A 225 -3.48 -20.13 -4.79
C LYS A 225 -4.44 -20.41 -3.63
N ARG A 226 -5.66 -20.83 -3.97
CA ARG A 226 -6.69 -21.25 -3.01
C ARG A 226 -7.12 -22.68 -3.36
N PRO A 227 -6.52 -23.72 -2.76
CA PRO A 227 -6.88 -25.10 -3.04
C PRO A 227 -8.22 -25.43 -2.37
N ALA A 228 -9.17 -25.95 -3.13
CA ALA A 228 -10.38 -26.55 -2.57
C ALA A 228 -10.09 -28.02 -2.18
N PRO A 229 -10.57 -28.51 -1.02
CA PRO A 229 -11.36 -27.83 0.01
C PRO A 229 -10.48 -27.18 1.11
N GLY A 230 -10.71 -25.90 1.42
CA GLY A 230 -10.09 -25.21 2.55
C GLY A 230 -9.96 -23.69 2.35
N PRO A 231 -9.89 -22.89 3.43
CA PRO A 231 -9.69 -21.44 3.35
C PRO A 231 -8.24 -21.01 3.08
N ASP A 232 -7.29 -21.96 3.09
CA ASP A 232 -5.87 -21.67 3.17
C ASP A 232 -5.30 -21.19 1.83
N SER A 233 -5.32 -19.87 1.65
CA SER A 233 -4.59 -19.21 0.57
C SER A 233 -3.09 -19.44 0.76
N HIS A 234 -2.34 -19.70 -0.30
CA HIS A 234 -0.89 -19.85 -0.23
C HIS A 234 -0.19 -19.25 -1.44
N VAL A 235 1.09 -18.95 -1.27
CA VAL A 235 2.01 -18.60 -2.35
C VAL A 235 3.15 -19.60 -2.39
N THR A 236 3.71 -19.87 -3.57
CA THR A 236 4.84 -20.78 -3.73
C THR A 236 5.94 -20.10 -4.53
N PHE A 237 7.12 -19.99 -3.94
CA PHE A 237 8.34 -19.53 -4.61
C PHE A 237 9.14 -20.73 -5.11
N HIS A 238 9.72 -20.61 -6.30
CA HIS A 238 10.64 -21.62 -6.83
C HIS A 238 11.95 -21.63 -6.01
N PRO A 239 12.51 -22.79 -5.60
CA PRO A 239 12.18 -24.15 -6.07
C PRO A 239 11.11 -24.93 -5.29
N ARG A 240 10.58 -24.47 -4.14
CA ARG A 240 9.39 -25.06 -3.46
C ARG A 240 8.98 -24.42 -2.11
N ASP A 241 9.40 -23.19 -1.80
CA ASP A 241 9.01 -22.58 -0.53
C ASP A 241 7.56 -22.10 -0.61
N THR A 242 6.66 -22.82 0.07
CA THR A 242 5.23 -22.51 0.15
C THR A 242 4.94 -21.81 1.47
N PHE A 243 4.21 -20.69 1.39
CA PHE A 243 3.78 -19.90 2.54
C PHE A 243 2.27 -19.82 2.56
N HIS A 244 1.66 -20.32 3.64
CA HIS A 244 0.22 -20.27 3.87
C HIS A 244 -0.14 -18.90 4.44
N LEU A 245 -0.97 -18.14 3.73
CA LEU A 245 -1.40 -16.80 4.10
C LEU A 245 -2.52 -16.89 5.13
N GLY A 246 -2.36 -16.18 6.24
CA GLY A 246 -3.41 -15.96 7.23
C GLY A 246 -4.52 -15.07 6.70
N PRO A 247 -5.70 -15.08 7.35
CA PRO A 247 -6.85 -14.26 6.96
C PRO A 247 -6.65 -12.77 7.30
N GLU A 248 -5.74 -12.45 8.23
CA GLU A 248 -5.47 -11.08 8.69
C GLU A 248 -4.37 -10.41 7.86
N LEU A 249 -4.65 -9.17 7.42
CA LEU A 249 -3.70 -8.29 6.77
C LEU A 249 -2.99 -7.43 7.81
N ILE A 250 -1.66 -7.30 7.68
CA ILE A 250 -0.82 -6.40 8.50
C ILE A 250 -0.90 -4.97 7.96
N ALA A 251 -0.93 -4.84 6.63
CA ALA A 251 -1.00 -3.56 5.93
C ALA A 251 -1.72 -3.71 4.60
N THR A 252 -2.47 -2.68 4.22
CA THR A 252 -3.15 -2.58 2.92
C THR A 252 -3.21 -1.11 2.49
N ALA A 253 -3.18 -0.86 1.19
CA ALA A 253 -3.34 0.48 0.63
C ALA A 253 -4.82 0.86 0.47
N ASP A 254 -5.12 2.15 0.67
CA ASP A 254 -6.44 2.77 0.57
C ASP A 254 -6.57 3.74 -0.63
N TYR A 255 -5.60 3.70 -1.55
CA TYR A 255 -5.54 4.51 -2.77
C TYR A 255 -5.51 3.63 -4.04
N ILE A 256 -5.78 4.21 -5.20
CA ILE A 256 -5.76 3.50 -6.49
C ILE A 256 -4.33 3.38 -7.04
N VAL A 257 -3.68 4.52 -7.29
CA VAL A 257 -2.43 4.61 -8.05
C VAL A 257 -1.24 4.67 -7.10
N GLY A 258 -0.24 3.81 -7.32
CA GLY A 258 0.96 3.78 -6.49
C GLY A 258 1.41 2.36 -6.13
N PRO A 259 2.18 2.20 -5.05
CA PRO A 259 2.72 0.90 -4.66
C PRO A 259 1.68 -0.16 -4.29
N GLY A 260 0.50 0.23 -3.79
CA GLY A 260 -0.57 -0.72 -3.48
C GLY A 260 -0.14 -1.82 -2.50
N THR A 261 0.73 -1.49 -1.55
CA THR A 261 1.38 -2.47 -0.66
C THR A 261 0.35 -3.25 0.15
N THR A 262 0.46 -4.57 0.11
CA THR A 262 -0.36 -5.52 0.88
C THR A 262 0.53 -6.49 1.62
N CYS A 263 0.38 -6.61 2.94
CA CYS A 263 1.17 -7.51 3.76
C CYS A 263 0.27 -8.56 4.44
N TYR A 264 0.55 -9.83 4.18
CA TYR A 264 -0.08 -10.97 4.85
C TYR A 264 0.82 -11.50 5.95
N VAL A 265 0.19 -11.85 7.07
CA VAL A 265 0.75 -12.82 8.02
C VAL A 265 0.80 -14.19 7.32
N ALA A 266 1.89 -14.94 7.46
CA ALA A 266 2.02 -16.26 6.82
C ALA A 266 2.80 -17.28 7.66
N SER A 267 2.61 -18.57 7.35
CA SER A 267 3.26 -19.73 7.99
C SER A 267 3.91 -20.67 6.96
N THR A 268 5.08 -21.21 7.30
CA THR A 268 5.82 -22.16 6.44
C THR A 268 5.41 -23.63 6.59
N SER A 269 4.92 -24.05 7.76
CA SER A 269 4.65 -25.48 8.03
C SER A 269 3.45 -25.78 8.92
N THR A 270 3.10 -24.88 9.84
CA THR A 270 2.12 -25.11 10.91
C THR A 270 1.02 -24.06 10.84
N ILE A 271 -0.21 -24.51 10.56
CA ILE A 271 -1.42 -23.69 10.65
C ILE A 271 -1.52 -23.19 12.10
N GLY A 272 -1.33 -21.88 12.32
CA GLY A 272 -1.57 -21.21 13.60
C GLY A 272 -0.35 -20.56 14.28
N GLU A 273 0.88 -20.84 13.84
CA GLU A 273 2.07 -20.12 14.29
C GLU A 273 2.69 -19.39 13.11
N PRO A 274 2.40 -18.09 12.97
CA PRO A 274 2.91 -17.36 11.83
C PRO A 274 4.36 -16.95 12.09
N ASP A 275 5.20 -17.05 11.07
CA ASP A 275 6.66 -16.86 11.14
C ASP A 275 7.21 -15.96 10.01
N THR A 276 6.34 -15.61 9.06
CA THR A 276 6.68 -14.96 7.81
C THR A 276 5.70 -13.83 7.52
N VAL A 277 6.20 -12.78 6.86
CA VAL A 277 5.38 -11.76 6.22
C VAL A 277 5.48 -11.94 4.71
N VAL A 278 4.35 -12.07 4.03
CA VAL A 278 4.28 -12.08 2.56
C VAL A 278 3.73 -10.74 2.09
N LYS A 279 4.57 -9.97 1.41
CA LYS A 279 4.28 -8.63 0.91
C LYS A 279 4.09 -8.65 -0.60
N PHE A 280 3.00 -8.06 -1.06
CA PHE A 280 2.77 -7.73 -2.46
C PHE A 280 2.88 -6.21 -2.64
N CYS A 281 3.62 -5.77 -3.67
CA CYS A 281 3.69 -4.34 -4.00
C CYS A 281 4.04 -4.11 -5.47
N TRP A 282 3.58 -2.98 -5.98
CA TRP A 282 3.94 -2.40 -7.27
C TRP A 282 5.12 -1.45 -7.10
N ARG A 283 6.13 -1.58 -7.94
CA ARG A 283 7.35 -0.78 -7.85
C ARG A 283 7.56 -0.03 -9.15
N ASP A 284 7.82 1.28 -9.07
CA ASP A 284 8.30 2.05 -10.22
C ASP A 284 9.67 1.44 -10.62
N GLU A 285 9.80 0.95 -11.86
CA GLU A 285 11.07 0.33 -12.34
C GLU A 285 12.21 1.37 -12.22
N GLU A 286 13.33 1.05 -11.55
CA GLU A 286 14.54 0.53 -12.22
C GLU A 286 15.39 -0.43 -11.35
N GLU A 287 15.08 -0.67 -10.06
CA GLU A 287 15.88 -1.65 -9.28
C GLU A 287 15.22 -2.23 -8.03
N LEU A 288 15.59 -3.48 -7.74
CA LEU A 288 15.21 -4.24 -6.54
C LEU A 288 16.01 -3.80 -5.31
N THR A 289 15.96 -2.52 -4.94
CA THR A 289 16.79 -1.98 -3.85
C THR A 289 16.58 -2.77 -2.56
N GLU A 290 15.35 -2.91 -2.09
CA GLU A 290 15.05 -3.67 -0.86
C GLU A 290 15.53 -5.13 -0.95
N VAL A 291 15.10 -5.89 -1.95
CA VAL A 291 15.45 -7.32 -2.09
C VAL A 291 16.96 -7.53 -2.25
N ARG A 292 17.64 -6.69 -3.03
CA ARG A 292 19.10 -6.74 -3.20
C ARG A 292 19.81 -6.44 -1.90
N LEU A 293 19.37 -5.42 -1.17
CA LEU A 293 19.97 -5.00 0.09
C LEU A 293 19.74 -6.02 1.20
N LEU A 294 18.56 -6.65 1.26
CA LEU A 294 18.30 -7.76 2.16
C LEU A 294 19.16 -8.99 1.84
N LYS A 295 19.31 -9.36 0.56
CA LYS A 295 20.24 -10.42 0.14
C LYS A 295 21.66 -10.14 0.58
N ARG A 296 22.13 -8.91 0.38
CA ARG A 296 23.46 -8.49 0.81
C ARG A 296 23.64 -8.49 2.32
N ALA A 297 22.67 -7.95 3.06
CA ALA A 297 22.69 -7.97 4.51
C ALA A 297 22.83 -9.41 5.03
N HIS A 298 22.10 -10.35 4.41
CA HIS A 298 22.22 -11.78 4.70
C HIS A 298 23.60 -12.34 4.33
N GLU A 299 24.08 -12.14 3.09
CA GLU A 299 25.39 -12.61 2.61
C GLU A 299 26.56 -12.10 3.48
N ARG A 300 26.41 -10.92 4.07
CA ARG A 300 27.42 -10.29 4.93
C ARG A 300 27.19 -10.52 6.42
N ASN A 301 26.26 -11.39 6.78
CA ASN A 301 25.93 -11.74 8.17
C ASN A 301 25.63 -10.49 9.03
N ALA A 302 24.86 -9.56 8.46
CA ALA A 302 24.30 -8.44 9.21
C ALA A 302 23.32 -8.97 10.26
N TRP A 303 23.42 -8.44 11.46
CA TRP A 303 22.63 -8.84 12.62
C TRP A 303 21.48 -7.86 12.82
N GLY A 304 20.34 -8.31 13.37
CA GLY A 304 19.20 -7.43 13.67
C GLY A 304 18.38 -6.98 12.45
N VAL A 305 18.47 -7.70 11.32
CA VAL A 305 17.80 -7.38 10.06
C VAL A 305 16.89 -8.52 9.64
N ILE A 306 15.73 -8.21 9.07
CA ILE A 306 14.82 -9.23 8.51
C ILE A 306 15.51 -10.04 7.40
N GLN A 307 15.19 -11.33 7.30
CA GLN A 307 15.77 -12.21 6.30
C GLN A 307 14.79 -12.43 5.15
N LEU A 308 15.30 -12.37 3.91
CA LEU A 308 14.54 -12.71 2.72
C LEU A 308 14.35 -14.24 2.65
N ARG A 309 13.09 -14.68 2.54
CA ARG A 309 12.69 -16.08 2.35
C ARG A 309 12.30 -16.40 0.91
N GLY A 310 11.68 -15.45 0.23
CA GLY A 310 11.21 -15.64 -1.14
C GLY A 310 11.05 -14.31 -1.85
N TYR A 311 11.24 -14.31 -3.16
CA TYR A 311 11.01 -13.13 -3.99
C TYR A 311 10.69 -13.53 -5.42
N GLN A 312 9.69 -12.88 -6.01
CA GLN A 312 9.34 -13.05 -7.41
C GLN A 312 8.67 -11.79 -7.98
N ASP A 313 9.12 -11.35 -9.16
CA ASP A 313 8.35 -10.42 -10.00
C ASP A 313 7.25 -11.20 -10.73
N LEU A 314 6.03 -10.67 -10.68
CA LEU A 314 4.82 -11.33 -11.17
C LEU A 314 4.41 -10.79 -12.54
N VAL A 315 4.24 -9.48 -12.66
CA VAL A 315 3.80 -8.83 -13.91
C VAL A 315 4.15 -7.34 -13.92
N SER A 316 4.33 -6.74 -15.09
CA SER A 316 4.51 -5.29 -15.23
C SER A 316 3.29 -4.62 -15.87
N ILE A 317 3.09 -3.33 -15.59
CA ILE A 317 2.05 -2.51 -16.21
C ILE A 317 2.26 -2.45 -17.73
N ALA A 318 3.50 -2.33 -18.20
CA ALA A 318 3.82 -2.38 -19.63
C ALA A 318 3.37 -3.71 -20.28
N TYR A 319 3.53 -4.85 -19.59
CA TYR A 319 3.02 -6.13 -20.06
C TYR A 319 1.48 -6.15 -20.06
N LEU A 320 0.84 -5.73 -18.96
CA LEU A 320 -0.62 -5.67 -18.88
C LEU A 320 -1.24 -4.80 -19.97
N ARG A 321 -0.62 -3.65 -20.25
CA ARG A 321 -1.04 -2.67 -21.26
C ARG A 321 -0.50 -2.96 -22.67
N GLN A 322 0.19 -4.08 -22.90
CA GLN A 322 0.73 -4.44 -24.22
C GLN A 322 -0.40 -4.51 -25.27
N GLY A 323 -0.19 -3.87 -26.43
CA GLY A 323 -1.15 -3.82 -27.54
C GLY A 323 -2.12 -2.63 -27.49
N LEU A 324 -2.02 -1.79 -26.47
CA LEU A 324 -2.77 -0.54 -26.34
C LEU A 324 -1.91 0.66 -26.73
N HIS A 325 -2.50 1.65 -27.41
CA HIS A 325 -1.80 2.86 -27.83
C HIS A 325 -2.21 4.06 -26.97
N PHE A 326 -1.31 4.47 -26.07
CA PHE A 326 -1.52 5.62 -25.20
C PHE A 326 -1.02 6.92 -25.84
N PRO A 327 -1.76 8.04 -25.72
CA PRO A 327 -1.38 9.32 -26.32
C PRO A 327 -0.18 9.98 -25.63
N GLN A 328 0.10 9.59 -24.39
CA GLN A 328 1.22 10.08 -23.59
C GLN A 328 1.81 8.92 -22.76
N PRO A 329 3.06 9.02 -22.29
CA PRO A 329 3.66 8.00 -21.44
C PRO A 329 2.85 7.77 -20.16
N PHE A 330 2.85 6.54 -19.69
CA PHE A 330 2.34 6.16 -18.37
C PHE A 330 3.48 5.67 -17.49
N VAL A 331 3.27 5.71 -16.17
CA VAL A 331 4.24 5.19 -15.20
C VAL A 331 4.26 3.67 -15.28
N ASN A 332 5.40 3.07 -15.65
CA ASN A 332 5.54 1.62 -15.63
C ASN A 332 5.88 1.14 -14.20
N ARG A 333 5.11 0.16 -13.72
CA ARG A 333 5.33 -0.48 -12.43
C ARG A 333 5.45 -1.98 -12.61
N THR A 334 6.26 -2.62 -11.78
CA THR A 334 6.38 -4.07 -11.71
C THR A 334 5.80 -4.58 -10.39
N PHE A 335 4.79 -5.44 -10.48
CA PHE A 335 4.16 -6.12 -9.37
C PHE A 335 5.04 -7.27 -8.90
N SER A 336 5.29 -7.31 -7.59
CA SER A 336 6.21 -8.28 -7.00
C SER A 336 5.66 -8.84 -5.69
N CYS A 337 6.10 -10.05 -5.37
CA CYS A 337 5.84 -10.71 -4.10
C CYS A 337 7.17 -10.96 -3.38
N VAL A 338 7.24 -10.58 -2.10
CA VAL A 338 8.42 -10.74 -1.23
C VAL A 338 7.97 -11.45 0.05
N ALA A 339 8.65 -12.53 0.42
CA ALA A 339 8.47 -13.18 1.71
C ALA A 339 9.68 -12.90 2.60
N THR A 340 9.46 -12.41 3.81
CA THR A 340 10.53 -12.13 4.80
C THR A 340 10.22 -12.76 6.15
N THR A 341 11.26 -13.08 6.93
CA THR A 341 11.10 -13.58 8.30
C THR A 341 10.55 -12.53 9.25
N LEU A 342 9.94 -13.04 10.32
CA LEU A 342 9.60 -12.38 11.58
C LEU A 342 8.29 -11.62 11.57
N LEU A 343 7.42 -12.05 12.48
CA LEU A 343 6.33 -11.24 12.99
C LEU A 343 6.78 -10.68 14.31
N GLY A 344 6.92 -9.37 14.33
CA GLY A 344 7.03 -8.61 15.55
C GLY A 344 5.81 -7.72 15.72
N ARG A 345 5.68 -7.16 16.90
CA ARG A 345 4.72 -6.10 17.19
C ARG A 345 5.38 -4.73 17.02
N PRO A 346 4.64 -3.68 16.59
CA PRO A 346 5.18 -2.33 16.51
C PRO A 346 5.86 -1.89 17.81
N ILE A 347 6.94 -1.10 17.72
CA ILE A 347 7.73 -0.68 18.90
C ILE A 347 6.87 -0.05 20.00
N ARG A 348 5.85 0.73 19.63
CA ARG A 348 4.92 1.39 20.56
C ARG A 348 4.11 0.44 21.45
N GLN A 349 4.07 -0.85 21.11
CA GLN A 349 3.35 -1.85 21.88
C GLN A 349 4.17 -2.43 23.03
N PHE A 350 5.40 -1.95 23.28
CA PHE A 350 6.23 -2.41 24.40
C PHE A 350 5.44 -2.55 25.71
N THR A 351 5.70 -3.61 26.47
CA THR A 351 5.02 -3.94 27.72
C THR A 351 5.72 -3.34 28.93
N SER A 352 7.00 -2.98 28.79
CA SER A 352 7.78 -2.32 29.84
C SER A 352 8.84 -1.37 29.25
N ILE A 353 9.23 -0.36 30.01
CA ILE A 353 10.32 0.55 29.63
C ILE A 353 11.62 -0.25 29.42
N THR A 354 11.89 -1.24 30.26
CA THR A 354 13.03 -2.14 30.10
C THR A 354 13.05 -2.80 28.72
N GLU A 355 11.93 -3.38 28.29
CA GLU A 355 11.83 -3.99 26.96
C GLU A 355 12.09 -2.97 25.84
N LEU A 356 11.51 -1.77 25.94
CA LEU A 356 11.76 -0.68 24.98
C LEU A 356 13.25 -0.33 24.90
N LEU A 357 13.94 -0.20 26.03
CA LEU A 357 15.36 0.13 26.07
C LEU A 357 16.23 -0.99 25.49
N GLU A 358 15.88 -2.24 25.72
CA GLU A 358 16.56 -3.39 25.10
C GLU A 358 16.33 -3.45 23.59
N VAL A 359 15.12 -3.15 23.13
CA VAL A 359 14.78 -3.03 21.70
C VAL A 359 15.59 -1.92 21.03
N LEU A 360 15.65 -0.73 21.64
CA LEU A 360 16.43 0.39 21.11
C LEU A 360 17.94 0.09 21.09
N ARG A 361 18.46 -0.59 22.10
CA ARG A 361 19.85 -1.09 22.11
C ARG A 361 20.11 -2.03 20.94
N ASP A 362 19.22 -2.99 20.70
CA ASP A 362 19.38 -3.96 19.62
C ASP A 362 19.29 -3.28 18.24
N LEU A 363 18.45 -2.24 18.09
CA LEU A 363 18.40 -1.44 16.87
C LEU A 363 19.72 -0.68 16.59
N ILE A 364 20.41 -0.20 17.64
CA ILE A 364 21.78 0.37 17.48
C ILE A 364 22.73 -0.70 16.93
N GLY A 365 22.67 -1.92 17.47
CA GLY A 365 23.47 -3.05 16.99
C GLY A 365 23.14 -3.43 15.54
N ALA A 366 21.86 -3.38 15.16
CA ALA A 366 21.40 -3.63 13.80
C ALA A 366 21.93 -2.58 12.80
N LEU A 367 21.80 -1.30 13.13
CA LEU A 367 22.33 -0.19 12.35
C LEU A 367 23.86 -0.27 12.20
N GLN A 368 24.56 -0.61 13.28
CA GLN A 368 26.01 -0.82 13.24
C GLN A 368 26.38 -1.97 12.30
N SER A 369 25.66 -3.10 12.40
CA SER A 369 25.89 -4.27 11.57
C SER A 369 25.63 -3.99 10.08
N LEU A 370 24.57 -3.25 9.77
CA LEU A 370 24.26 -2.78 8.43
C LEU A 370 25.38 -1.88 7.88
N TYR A 371 25.81 -0.88 8.65
CA TYR A 371 26.83 0.06 8.19
C TYR A 371 28.20 -0.61 8.04
N VAL A 372 28.67 -1.31 9.08
CA VAL A 372 30.02 -1.85 9.16
C VAL A 372 30.17 -3.12 8.32
N LYS A 373 29.24 -4.08 8.43
CA LYS A 373 29.33 -5.36 7.72
C LYS A 373 28.66 -5.28 6.36
N ALA A 374 27.41 -4.83 6.31
CA ALA A 374 26.64 -4.86 5.07
C ALA A 374 26.98 -3.72 4.11
N ARG A 375 27.61 -2.65 4.60
CA ARG A 375 27.85 -1.39 3.86
C ARG A 375 26.54 -0.80 3.33
N ILE A 376 25.54 -0.73 4.22
CA ILE A 376 24.20 -0.23 3.94
C ILE A 376 23.85 0.87 4.95
N LEU A 377 23.25 1.97 4.48
CA LEU A 377 22.54 2.93 5.34
C LEU A 377 21.04 2.69 5.20
N HIS A 378 20.29 2.76 6.31
CA HIS A 378 18.86 2.51 6.32
C HIS A 378 18.08 3.68 5.68
N ARG A 379 18.39 4.91 6.13
CA ARG A 379 17.86 6.21 5.66
C ARG A 379 16.41 6.53 5.95
N ASP A 380 15.67 5.57 6.50
CA ASP A 380 14.26 5.78 6.87
C ASP A 380 13.92 5.15 8.22
N VAL A 381 14.75 5.42 9.24
CA VAL A 381 14.49 4.95 10.61
C VAL A 381 13.36 5.78 11.21
N ALA A 382 12.23 5.14 11.51
CA ALA A 382 11.03 5.77 12.05
C ALA A 382 10.20 4.75 12.86
N ILE A 383 9.25 5.20 13.69
CA ILE A 383 8.42 4.33 14.55
C ILE A 383 7.78 3.17 13.78
N LYS A 384 7.23 3.44 12.59
CA LYS A 384 6.60 2.42 11.73
C LYS A 384 7.54 1.34 11.19
N ASN A 385 8.85 1.62 11.13
CA ASN A 385 9.87 0.75 10.54
C ASN A 385 10.66 -0.04 11.61
N VAL A 386 10.18 -0.08 12.86
CA VAL A 386 10.83 -0.82 13.94
C VAL A 386 9.83 -1.72 14.68
N ILE A 387 10.22 -2.98 14.86
CA ILE A 387 9.40 -4.00 15.53
C ILE A 387 10.10 -4.62 16.73
N ILE A 388 9.28 -5.06 17.68
CA ILE A 388 9.64 -5.92 18.80
C ILE A 388 9.38 -7.35 18.40
N THR A 389 10.42 -8.17 18.39
CA THR A 389 10.33 -9.59 18.02
C THR A 389 10.05 -10.47 19.24
N PRO A 390 9.31 -11.59 19.05
CA PRO A 390 9.24 -12.64 20.07
C PRO A 390 10.62 -13.21 20.34
N GLN A 391 10.94 -13.44 21.61
CA GLN A 391 12.26 -13.94 22.00
C GLN A 391 12.32 -15.46 21.81
N HIS A 392 12.86 -15.90 20.67
CA HIS A 392 13.03 -17.32 20.35
C HIS A 392 14.31 -17.92 20.94
N SER A 393 15.30 -17.08 21.28
CA SER A 393 16.55 -17.48 21.94
C SER A 393 17.16 -16.32 22.73
N VAL A 394 18.19 -16.59 23.53
CA VAL A 394 18.94 -15.53 24.25
C VAL A 394 19.66 -14.60 23.27
N ASP A 395 20.09 -15.11 22.12
CA ASP A 395 20.89 -14.39 21.12
C ASP A 395 20.04 -13.72 20.02
N SER A 396 18.73 -13.96 19.99
CA SER A 396 17.85 -13.32 19.01
C SER A 396 17.66 -11.84 19.35
N PRO A 397 17.78 -10.93 18.36
CA PRO A 397 17.52 -9.52 18.58
C PRO A 397 16.07 -9.35 19.06
N LYS A 398 15.85 -8.47 20.04
CA LYS A 398 14.53 -8.00 20.48
C LYS A 398 14.00 -6.89 19.58
N GLY A 399 14.89 -6.10 18.99
CA GLY A 399 14.56 -5.03 18.05
C GLY A 399 15.06 -5.32 16.64
N VAL A 400 14.18 -5.19 15.65
CA VAL A 400 14.50 -5.42 14.23
C VAL A 400 14.00 -4.27 13.35
N LEU A 401 14.81 -3.93 12.35
CA LEU A 401 14.49 -2.92 11.33
C LEU A 401 13.69 -3.52 10.17
N LEU A 402 12.68 -2.78 9.72
CA LEU A 402 11.87 -3.06 8.54
C LEU A 402 12.11 -2.01 7.45
N ASP A 403 11.64 -2.33 6.23
CA ASP A 403 11.56 -1.43 5.08
C ASP A 403 12.90 -0.85 4.58
N PHE A 404 13.50 -1.55 3.63
CA PHE A 404 14.77 -1.15 2.98
C PHE A 404 14.56 -0.44 1.63
N ASN A 405 13.36 0.09 1.35
CA ASN A 405 13.07 0.74 0.08
C ASN A 405 13.88 2.03 -0.13
N CYS A 406 14.16 2.74 0.96
CA CYS A 406 14.91 4.01 0.98
C CYS A 406 16.43 3.83 1.19
N SER A 407 16.86 2.60 1.46
CA SER A 407 18.22 2.30 1.90
C SER A 407 19.27 2.51 0.80
N LEU A 408 20.49 2.79 1.24
CA LEU A 408 21.62 3.09 0.37
C LEU A 408 22.68 2.00 0.44
N ASP A 409 22.98 1.42 -0.72
CA ASP A 409 24.16 0.62 -1.00
C ASP A 409 25.44 1.49 -1.05
N LEU A 410 26.31 1.41 -0.05
CA LEU A 410 27.57 2.17 0.00
C LEU A 410 28.68 1.61 -0.91
N ASP A 411 28.50 0.42 -1.49
CA ASP A 411 29.44 -0.15 -2.46
C ASP A 411 29.05 0.16 -3.91
N ASN A 412 27.77 0.43 -4.16
CA ASN A 412 27.24 0.78 -5.48
C ASN A 412 26.49 2.11 -5.43
N VAL A 413 27.19 3.18 -5.05
CA VAL A 413 26.59 4.52 -4.91
C VAL A 413 26.12 5.02 -6.29
N ARG A 414 24.81 5.21 -6.43
CA ARG A 414 24.16 5.83 -7.58
C ARG A 414 23.86 7.31 -7.30
N PRO A 415 23.45 8.12 -8.30
CA PRO A 415 22.85 9.43 -8.02
C PRO A 415 21.60 9.22 -7.16
N ILE A 416 21.59 9.72 -5.93
CA ILE A 416 20.53 9.48 -4.95
C ILE A 416 19.91 10.79 -4.52
N LYS A 417 18.58 10.78 -4.31
CA LYS A 417 17.85 11.89 -3.70
C LYS A 417 18.38 12.16 -2.28
N ALA A 418 18.89 13.36 -2.02
CA ALA A 418 19.46 13.71 -0.71
C ALA A 418 18.40 13.69 0.41
N LEU A 419 17.23 14.25 0.12
CA LEU A 419 16.08 14.34 1.03
C LEU A 419 15.21 13.07 0.95
N VAL A 420 15.50 12.12 1.83
CA VAL A 420 14.78 10.84 2.00
C VAL A 420 14.63 10.59 3.51
N GLY A 421 13.49 10.05 3.92
CA GLY A 421 13.20 9.70 5.31
C GLY A 421 11.74 10.01 5.65
N SER A 422 11.34 9.65 6.88
CA SER A 422 9.99 9.88 7.38
C SER A 422 9.87 11.23 8.10
N ASP A 423 8.76 11.92 7.88
CA ASP A 423 8.44 13.19 8.54
C ASP A 423 8.53 13.08 10.06
N GLY A 424 9.02 14.11 10.74
CA GLY A 424 9.31 14.07 12.18
C GLY A 424 10.61 13.36 12.56
N PHE A 425 11.08 12.39 11.77
CA PHE A 425 12.26 11.55 12.09
C PHE A 425 13.50 11.85 11.24
N MET A 426 13.37 12.60 10.13
CA MET A 426 14.53 13.02 9.34
C MET A 426 15.55 13.78 10.19
N ALA A 427 16.83 13.45 10.00
CA ALA A 427 17.94 14.12 10.67
C ALA A 427 18.16 15.56 10.14
N ILE A 428 18.76 16.42 10.97
CA ILE A 428 19.01 17.83 10.69
C ILE A 428 19.79 18.04 9.38
N GLY A 429 20.89 17.31 9.18
CA GLY A 429 21.69 17.42 7.96
C GLY A 429 20.88 17.09 6.70
N ILE A 430 20.00 16.09 6.80
CA ILE A 430 19.14 15.64 5.69
C ILE A 430 18.11 16.70 5.31
N LEU A 431 17.53 17.39 6.30
CA LEU A 431 16.60 18.49 6.09
C LEU A 431 17.26 19.69 5.38
N PHE A 432 18.58 19.84 5.53
CA PHE A 432 19.40 20.80 4.81
C PHE A 432 20.02 20.27 3.51
N GLY A 433 19.67 19.06 3.09
CA GLY A 433 20.10 18.46 1.83
C GLY A 433 21.49 17.83 1.86
N GLU A 434 22.05 17.56 3.04
CA GLU A 434 23.31 16.85 3.17
C GLU A 434 23.19 15.37 2.76
N PRO A 435 24.28 14.74 2.29
CA PRO A 435 24.31 13.29 2.06
C PRO A 435 24.06 12.49 3.35
N HIS A 436 23.30 11.40 3.22
CA HIS A 436 23.09 10.48 4.33
C HIS A 436 24.38 9.81 4.80
N THR A 437 24.49 9.64 6.11
CA THR A 437 25.62 9.01 6.80
C THR A 437 25.09 8.09 7.90
N TYR A 438 25.98 7.30 8.51
CA TYR A 438 25.61 6.43 9.65
C TYR A 438 25.06 7.22 10.85
N ARG A 439 25.54 8.46 11.06
CA ARG A 439 25.08 9.32 12.17
C ARG A 439 23.63 9.72 11.98
N HIS A 440 23.19 9.92 10.75
CA HIS A 440 21.80 10.29 10.44
C HIS A 440 20.82 9.17 10.79
N ASP A 441 21.15 7.89 10.56
CA ASP A 441 20.33 6.76 11.01
C ASP A 441 20.22 6.72 12.55
N LEU A 442 21.31 7.02 13.26
CA LEU A 442 21.35 7.07 14.72
C LEU A 442 20.59 8.27 15.29
N GLU A 443 20.65 9.42 14.63
CA GLU A 443 19.87 10.61 14.98
C GLU A 443 18.37 10.36 14.82
N SER A 444 17.97 9.72 13.71
CA SER A 444 16.58 9.29 13.52
C SER A 444 16.11 8.29 14.58
N LEU A 445 16.96 7.34 15.00
CA LEU A 445 16.64 6.44 16.12
C LEU A 445 16.54 7.18 17.47
N PHE A 446 17.38 8.20 17.69
CA PHE A 446 17.26 9.07 18.85
C PHE A 446 15.92 9.84 18.84
N TYR A 447 15.47 10.31 17.68
CA TYR A 447 14.14 10.91 17.54
C TYR A 447 13.03 9.90 17.81
N VAL A 448 13.13 8.64 17.35
CA VAL A 448 12.18 7.58 17.73
C VAL A 448 12.05 7.47 19.26
N PHE A 449 13.17 7.49 19.98
CA PHE A 449 13.15 7.47 21.45
C PHE A 449 12.46 8.70 22.05
N LEU A 450 12.76 9.92 21.57
CA LEU A 450 12.11 11.15 22.05
C LEU A 450 10.61 11.15 21.78
N TRP A 451 10.19 10.73 20.59
CA TRP A 451 8.78 10.63 20.22
C TRP A 451 8.04 9.67 21.14
N ILE A 452 8.60 8.49 21.45
CA ILE A 452 7.96 7.54 22.38
C ILE A 452 7.92 8.12 23.81
N ALA A 453 8.96 8.84 24.23
CA ALA A 453 9.03 9.41 25.58
C ALA A 453 8.04 10.57 25.81
N ILE A 454 7.79 11.38 24.77
CA ILE A 454 6.87 12.53 24.80
C ILE A 454 5.44 12.08 24.48
N ALA A 455 5.27 11.33 23.39
CA ALA A 455 4.00 10.94 22.78
C ALA A 455 3.83 9.41 22.84
N ASN A 456 3.71 8.87 24.06
CA ASN A 456 3.44 7.45 24.35
C ASN A 456 2.00 7.05 24.00
N ASP A 457 1.57 7.37 22.77
CA ASP A 457 0.19 7.23 22.31
C ASP A 457 -0.22 5.76 22.09
N ARG A 458 0.74 4.81 22.08
CA ARG A 458 0.56 3.33 21.99
C ARG A 458 -0.32 2.82 20.85
N VAL A 459 -0.93 3.70 20.05
CA VAL A 459 -1.95 3.39 19.04
C VAL A 459 -1.42 3.67 17.64
N HIS A 460 -0.81 4.82 17.40
CA HIS A 460 -0.45 5.27 16.06
C HIS A 460 1.04 5.04 15.72
N ASP A 461 1.30 4.72 14.45
CA ASP A 461 2.65 4.46 13.91
C ASP A 461 3.23 5.62 13.08
N GLU A 462 2.36 6.47 12.53
CA GLU A 462 2.74 7.65 11.74
C GLU A 462 2.80 8.91 12.61
N ALA A 463 3.82 9.73 12.39
CA ALA A 463 4.07 10.95 13.17
C ALA A 463 2.84 11.87 13.21
N THR A 464 2.19 12.09 12.07
CA THR A 464 1.02 12.97 11.94
C THR A 464 -0.18 12.47 12.74
N ASP A 465 -0.33 11.16 12.89
CA ASP A 465 -1.43 10.57 13.66
C ASP A 465 -1.12 10.61 15.16
N ILE A 466 0.13 10.36 15.54
CA ILE A 466 0.61 10.53 16.92
C ILE A 466 0.36 11.98 17.39
N LEU A 467 0.60 12.97 16.51
CA LEU A 467 0.38 14.37 16.84
C LEU A 467 -1.07 14.69 17.24
N LYS A 468 -2.07 13.98 16.70
CA LYS A 468 -3.49 14.20 17.06
C LYS A 468 -3.76 13.98 18.55
N GLY A 469 -2.95 13.15 19.21
CA GLY A 469 -3.06 12.84 20.64
C GLY A 469 -2.28 13.78 21.57
N ILE A 470 -1.50 14.74 21.05
CA ILE A 470 -0.64 15.61 21.88
C ILE A 470 -1.02 17.09 21.77
N SER A 471 -0.67 17.88 22.80
CA SER A 471 -0.92 19.32 22.82
C SER A 471 -0.31 20.02 21.62
N ASN A 472 -1.06 20.93 20.98
CA ASN A 472 -0.57 21.78 19.88
C ASN A 472 0.58 22.73 20.27
N THR A 473 0.87 22.83 21.56
CA THR A 473 2.03 23.56 22.10
C THR A 473 3.32 22.73 22.12
N SER A 474 3.24 21.41 21.90
CA SER A 474 4.41 20.53 21.87
C SER A 474 5.35 20.91 20.73
N ARG A 475 6.66 20.84 20.99
CA ARG A 475 7.71 21.05 19.99
C ARG A 475 7.61 20.06 18.82
N LEU A 476 7.10 18.85 19.04
CA LEU A 476 6.97 17.84 17.99
C LEU A 476 6.08 18.28 16.82
N TRP A 477 5.10 19.16 17.05
CA TRP A 477 4.27 19.73 15.98
C TRP A 477 5.09 20.50 14.94
N LYS A 478 6.16 21.17 15.37
CA LYS A 478 7.05 21.92 14.48
C LYS A 478 7.90 20.99 13.62
N TRP A 479 8.06 19.74 14.02
CA TRP A 479 8.90 18.76 13.33
C TRP A 479 8.20 18.06 12.15
N CYS A 480 6.90 18.29 11.95
CA CYS A 480 6.08 17.60 10.95
C CYS A 480 5.40 18.56 9.95
N THR A 481 6.06 19.68 9.62
CA THR A 481 5.56 20.61 8.60
C THR A 481 6.19 20.31 7.24
N MET A 482 5.52 20.73 6.15
CA MET A 482 6.04 20.56 4.78
C MET A 482 7.22 21.50 4.44
N ASP A 483 7.55 22.46 5.31
CA ASP A 483 8.75 23.30 5.16
C ASP A 483 9.94 22.62 5.84
N PHE A 484 10.61 21.73 5.10
CA PHE A 484 11.77 20.98 5.61
C PHE A 484 12.89 21.90 6.12
N GLY A 485 13.07 23.08 5.52
CA GLY A 485 14.06 24.05 5.97
C GLY A 485 13.70 24.67 7.33
N ALA A 486 12.42 24.95 7.56
CA ALA A 486 11.92 25.37 8.87
C ALA A 486 12.06 24.26 9.90
N VAL A 487 11.67 23.02 9.56
CA VAL A 487 11.83 21.85 10.42
C VAL A 487 13.30 21.67 10.85
N GLY A 488 14.24 21.82 9.91
CA GLY A 488 15.67 21.75 10.20
C GLY A 488 16.13 22.80 11.21
N ARG A 489 15.68 24.06 11.07
CA ARG A 489 16.01 25.15 12.01
C ARG A 489 15.40 24.92 13.39
N ASP A 490 14.15 24.47 13.45
CA ASP A 490 13.47 24.17 14.70
C ASP A 490 14.17 23.02 15.44
N LYS A 491 14.54 21.94 14.73
CA LYS A 491 15.33 20.85 15.30
C LYS A 491 16.71 21.30 15.80
N VAL A 492 17.41 22.18 15.08
CA VAL A 492 18.69 22.75 15.56
C VAL A 492 18.49 23.51 16.86
N ALA A 493 17.45 24.36 16.94
CA ALA A 493 17.14 25.11 18.14
C ALA A 493 16.74 24.18 19.31
N ASP A 494 15.91 23.18 19.04
CA ASP A 494 15.46 22.20 20.04
C ASP A 494 16.58 21.26 20.51
N MET A 495 17.60 21.02 19.68
CA MET A 495 18.78 20.25 20.06
C MET A 495 19.88 21.13 20.67
N SER A 496 19.74 22.46 20.77
CA SER A 496 20.71 23.27 21.52
C SER A 496 20.70 22.89 23.01
N PRO A 497 21.76 23.18 23.78
CA PRO A 497 21.78 22.88 25.22
C PRO A 497 20.55 23.44 25.96
N GLU A 498 20.14 24.67 25.66
CA GLU A 498 18.96 25.31 26.26
C GLU A 498 17.65 24.77 25.69
N GLY A 499 17.58 24.56 24.37
CA GLY A 499 16.38 24.05 23.71
C GLY A 499 16.05 22.63 24.16
N PHE A 500 17.08 21.81 24.40
CA PHE A 500 16.92 20.41 24.75
C PHE A 500 16.31 20.21 26.14
N GLU A 501 16.57 21.10 27.11
CA GLU A 501 15.84 21.07 28.38
C GLU A 501 14.32 21.22 28.17
N GLY A 502 13.92 22.06 27.21
CA GLY A 502 12.52 22.20 26.83
C GLY A 502 11.92 20.96 26.19
N ILE A 503 12.71 20.13 25.49
CA ILE A 503 12.28 18.81 25.00
C ILE A 503 12.09 17.84 26.15
N LEU A 504 13.02 17.83 27.12
CA LEU A 504 12.94 16.96 28.30
C LEU A 504 11.73 17.28 29.17
N ASP A 505 11.32 18.55 29.23
CA ASP A 505 10.13 18.99 29.95
C ASP A 505 8.82 18.43 29.39
N GLU A 506 8.80 18.02 28.12
CA GLU A 506 7.65 17.38 27.48
C GLU A 506 7.57 15.87 27.72
N PHE A 507 8.54 15.26 28.41
CA PHE A 507 8.51 13.81 28.68
C PHE A 507 7.28 13.45 29.52
N SER A 508 6.57 12.40 29.09
CA SER A 508 5.48 11.81 29.86
C SER A 508 5.96 11.27 31.20
N SER A 509 5.05 11.14 32.17
CA SER A 509 5.37 10.78 33.57
C SER A 509 6.25 9.55 33.70
N ASP A 510 5.97 8.52 32.90
CA ASP A 510 6.64 7.22 32.96
C ASP A 510 8.09 7.32 32.45
N PHE A 511 8.38 8.32 31.61
CA PHE A 511 9.67 8.52 30.96
C PHE A 511 10.55 9.57 31.64
N VAL A 512 10.04 10.32 32.63
CA VAL A 512 10.84 11.29 33.40
C VAL A 512 12.15 10.71 33.94
N PRO A 513 12.23 9.46 34.47
CA PRO A 513 13.50 8.92 34.95
C PRO A 513 14.52 8.67 33.83
N LEU A 514 14.10 8.68 32.55
CA LEU A 514 14.97 8.54 31.39
C LEU A 514 15.54 9.87 30.85
N ARG A 515 15.24 11.02 31.47
CA ARG A 515 15.85 12.31 31.07
C ARG A 515 17.38 12.26 31.10
N GLY A 516 17.97 11.53 32.06
CA GLY A 516 19.42 11.33 32.13
C GLY A 516 19.98 10.53 30.94
N LEU A 517 19.26 9.51 30.49
CA LEU A 517 19.58 8.76 29.27
C LEU A 517 19.51 9.68 28.05
N ALA A 518 18.43 10.46 27.93
CA ALA A 518 18.23 11.39 26.83
C ALA A 518 19.38 12.40 26.70
N LYS A 519 19.84 13.00 27.82
CA LYS A 519 21.02 13.89 27.83
C LYS A 519 22.29 13.18 27.39
N LYS A 520 22.47 11.92 27.78
CA LYS A 520 23.65 11.15 27.39
C LYS A 520 23.66 10.82 25.89
N LEU A 521 22.51 10.42 25.33
CA LEU A 521 22.37 10.17 23.89
C LEU A 521 22.54 11.46 23.09
N HIS A 522 21.93 12.56 23.56
CA HIS A 522 22.08 13.89 22.97
C HIS A 522 23.55 14.31 22.87
N ALA A 523 24.32 14.21 23.96
CA ALA A 523 25.74 14.56 23.95
C ALA A 523 26.61 13.69 23.02
N LEU A 524 26.18 12.45 22.74
CA LEU A 524 26.85 11.54 21.79
C LEU A 524 26.55 11.90 20.34
N ILE A 525 25.30 12.26 20.03
CA ILE A 525 24.83 12.59 18.67
C ILE A 525 25.21 14.03 18.28
N PHE A 526 25.13 14.96 19.24
CA PHE A 526 25.28 16.41 19.07
C PHE A 526 26.35 16.98 20.03
N PRO A 527 27.63 16.58 19.89
CA PRO A 527 28.67 17.12 20.75
C PRO A 527 28.79 18.64 20.56
N VAL A 528 28.88 19.38 21.66
CA VAL A 528 28.99 20.85 21.61
C VAL A 528 30.43 21.24 21.27
N ARG A 529 30.60 22.08 20.24
CA ARG A 529 31.87 22.66 19.78
C ARG A 529 31.69 24.16 19.67
N ASP A 530 32.59 24.91 20.31
CA ASP A 530 32.55 26.38 20.30
C ASP A 530 31.20 26.99 20.73
N GLY A 531 30.47 26.30 21.63
CA GLY A 531 29.18 26.72 22.14
C GLY A 531 27.97 26.33 21.27
N GLU A 532 28.20 25.73 20.11
CA GLU A 532 27.14 25.26 19.20
C GLU A 532 27.13 23.73 19.10
N ILE A 533 25.97 23.16 18.77
CA ILE A 533 25.89 21.72 18.50
C ILE A 533 26.56 21.38 17.19
N PHE A 534 27.35 20.30 17.18
CA PHE A 534 27.88 19.74 15.95
C PHE A 534 26.86 18.78 15.31
N THR A 535 26.43 19.08 14.09
CA THR A 535 25.51 18.28 13.27
C THR A 535 26.20 17.51 12.14
N GLY A 536 27.51 17.71 11.97
CA GLY A 536 28.28 17.00 10.95
C GLY A 536 28.52 15.53 11.29
N THR A 537 29.21 14.80 10.41
CA THR A 537 29.55 13.39 10.66
C THR A 537 31.05 13.19 10.67
N GLU A 538 31.57 12.56 11.73
CA GLU A 538 32.94 12.07 11.80
C GLU A 538 33.03 10.66 11.20
N THR A 539 33.92 10.42 10.24
CA THR A 539 33.94 9.16 9.48
C THR A 539 35.08 8.23 9.87
N ASP A 540 35.96 8.64 10.78
CA ASP A 540 37.03 7.76 11.25
C ASP A 540 36.46 6.62 12.10
N GLN A 541 37.13 5.47 12.07
CA GLN A 541 36.62 4.24 12.67
C GLN A 541 36.44 4.36 14.20
N VAL A 542 37.25 5.19 14.86
CA VAL A 542 37.18 5.41 16.31
C VAL A 542 35.95 6.23 16.65
N ALA A 543 35.67 7.31 15.91
CA ALA A 543 34.47 8.12 16.11
C ALA A 543 33.19 7.32 15.81
N VAL A 544 33.18 6.53 14.73
CA VAL A 544 32.07 5.62 14.40
C VAL A 544 31.79 4.69 15.57
N GLN A 545 32.82 3.97 16.03
CA GLN A 545 32.70 2.99 17.12
C GLN A 545 32.24 3.65 18.42
N ARG A 546 32.80 4.82 18.76
CA ARG A 546 32.43 5.60 19.95
C ARG A 546 30.94 5.92 20.01
N VAL A 547 30.33 6.34 18.89
CA VAL A 547 28.90 6.71 18.87
C VAL A 547 28.03 5.45 19.00
N TYR A 548 28.30 4.40 18.20
CA TYR A 548 27.52 3.15 18.28
C TYR A 548 27.61 2.49 19.66
N GLU A 549 28.82 2.26 20.16
CA GLU A 549 29.02 1.62 21.47
C GLU A 549 28.51 2.50 22.59
N GLY A 550 28.76 3.81 22.53
CA GLY A 550 28.31 4.77 23.53
C GLY A 550 26.79 4.79 23.68
N MET A 551 26.05 4.75 22.56
CA MET A 551 24.59 4.71 22.58
C MET A 551 24.07 3.35 23.06
N ALA A 552 24.60 2.24 22.54
CA ALA A 552 24.18 0.90 22.96
C ALA A 552 24.40 0.69 24.48
N ASP A 553 25.55 1.12 24.99
CA ASP A 553 25.90 1.04 26.41
C ASP A 553 25.09 2.02 27.28
N ALA A 554 24.68 3.17 26.75
CA ALA A 554 23.73 4.06 27.43
C ALA A 554 22.36 3.38 27.62
N PHE A 555 21.78 2.82 26.54
CA PHE A 555 20.53 2.07 26.63
C PHE A 555 20.64 0.86 27.56
N ASN A 556 21.72 0.08 27.45
CA ASN A 556 21.91 -1.13 28.25
C ASN A 556 21.97 -0.82 29.76
N ARG A 557 22.72 0.19 30.18
CA ARG A 557 22.77 0.60 31.60
C ARG A 557 21.43 1.11 32.11
N SER A 558 20.72 1.88 31.29
CA SER A 558 19.39 2.36 31.66
C SER A 558 18.38 1.21 31.79
N ALA A 559 18.44 0.21 30.91
CA ALA A 559 17.60 -0.98 31.03
C ALA A 559 17.86 -1.75 32.33
N LEU A 560 19.13 -1.94 32.70
CA LEU A 560 19.51 -2.59 33.96
C LEU A 560 19.04 -1.79 35.18
N ALA A 561 19.15 -0.46 35.15
CA ALA A 561 18.71 0.42 36.23
C ALA A 561 17.18 0.51 36.39
N PHE A 562 16.42 0.20 35.33
CA PHE A 562 14.95 0.15 35.36
C PHE A 562 14.40 -1.23 35.79
N GLN A 563 15.22 -2.27 35.77
CA GLN A 563 14.87 -3.59 36.31
C GLN A 563 15.03 -3.67 37.84
N SER A 564 15.92 -2.85 38.41
CA SER A 564 16.19 -2.72 39.85
C SER A 564 15.26 -1.74 40.53
#